data_AF-A0A1B6FYC3-F1
#
_entry.id   AF-A0A1B6FYC3-F1
#
_cell.length_a   1.000
_cell.length_b   1.000
_cell.length_c   1.000
_cell.angle_alpha   90.00
_cell.angle_beta   90.00
_cell.angle_gamma   90.00
#
_symmetry.space_group_name_H-M   'P 1'
#
loop_
_entity.id
_entity.type
_entity.pdbx_description
1 polymer ?
#
loop_
_entity_poly.entity_id
_entity_poly.type
_entity_poly.pdbx_seq_one_letter_code
_entity_poly.pdbx_strand_id
1 'polypeptide(L)'
;MLRGLLFFAFTLSRASADLNPVVVASSPNGGSSSGSAPNSRCEEITIPMCRGIGYNMTSMPNELNHDTQEEAGLEVHQFWPLVEIRCSPDLKFFLCSMYAPICIED
;
A
#
# COMPACT_ATOMS: atom_id res chain seq x y z
N MET A 1 3.54 20.70 -43.74
CA MET A 1 4.02 19.43 -43.13
C MET A 1 5.17 19.61 -42.11
N LEU A 2 5.59 20.85 -41.78
CA LEU A 2 6.75 21.07 -40.91
C LEU A 2 6.41 21.35 -39.43
N ARG A 3 5.12 21.39 -39.04
CA ARG A 3 4.69 21.61 -37.64
C ARG A 3 4.52 20.31 -36.82
N GLY A 4 4.56 19.14 -37.46
CA GLY A 4 4.46 17.84 -36.79
C GLY A 4 5.80 17.26 -36.32
N LEU A 5 6.90 17.58 -37.01
CA LEU A 5 8.24 17.09 -36.68
C LEU A 5 8.79 17.65 -35.35
N LEU A 6 8.35 18.85 -34.94
CA LEU A 6 8.77 19.44 -33.67
C LEU A 6 8.17 18.72 -32.45
N PHE A 7 6.93 18.22 -32.54
CA PHE A 7 6.34 17.44 -31.43
C PHE A 7 7.01 16.09 -31.24
N PHE A 8 7.44 15.42 -32.32
CA PHE A 8 8.22 14.19 -32.22
C PHE A 8 9.63 14.40 -31.67
N ALA A 9 10.24 15.57 -31.87
CA ALA A 9 11.53 15.89 -31.27
C ALA A 9 11.44 16.12 -29.75
N PHE A 10 10.30 16.61 -29.25
CA PHE A 10 10.09 16.83 -27.80
C PHE A 10 9.64 15.57 -27.04
N THR A 11 9.15 14.52 -27.71
CA THR A 11 8.82 13.25 -27.05
C THR A 11 10.00 12.28 -26.93
N LEU A 12 11.15 12.58 -27.54
CA LEU A 12 12.34 11.70 -27.52
C LEU A 12 13.42 12.08 -26.50
N SER A 13 13.24 13.13 -25.68
CA SER A 13 14.32 13.66 -24.82
C SER A 13 14.13 13.54 -23.30
N ARG A 14 13.20 12.71 -22.80
CA ARG A 14 13.12 12.42 -21.34
C ARG A 14 13.01 10.94 -21.02
N ALA A 15 13.86 10.14 -21.67
CA ALA A 15 14.24 8.81 -21.20
C ALA A 15 15.71 8.86 -20.73
N SER A 16 15.94 9.54 -19.61
CA SER A 16 17.20 9.40 -18.87
C SER A 16 16.98 8.35 -17.80
N ALA A 17 17.29 7.10 -18.14
CA ALA A 17 17.44 6.02 -17.20
C ALA A 17 18.77 6.22 -16.47
N ASP A 18 18.74 6.86 -15.31
CA ASP A 18 19.87 6.76 -14.37
C ASP A 18 19.80 5.38 -13.69
N LEU A 19 20.38 4.39 -14.37
CA LEU A 19 20.87 3.17 -13.73
C LEU A 19 22.00 3.57 -12.78
N ASN A 20 21.69 3.73 -11.49
CA ASN A 20 22.74 3.66 -10.47
C ASN A 20 23.12 2.19 -10.27
N PRO A 21 24.39 1.79 -10.44
CA PRO A 21 24.84 0.47 -10.03
C PRO A 21 24.90 0.46 -8.49
N VAL A 22 23.92 -0.19 -7.85
CA VAL A 22 24.04 -0.59 -6.45
C VAL A 22 25.19 -1.58 -6.36
N VAL A 23 26.31 -1.15 -5.80
CA VAL A 23 27.43 -2.01 -5.41
C VAL A 23 26.97 -2.90 -4.25
N VAL A 24 26.56 -4.12 -4.55
CA VAL A 24 26.26 -5.15 -3.55
C VAL A 24 27.59 -5.72 -3.05
N ALA A 25 28.05 -5.27 -1.88
CA ALA A 25 29.11 -5.94 -1.16
C ALA A 25 28.59 -7.28 -0.63
N SER A 26 29.04 -8.38 -1.23
CA SER A 26 28.77 -9.74 -0.78
C SER A 26 29.67 -10.10 0.42
N SER A 27 29.10 -10.13 1.63
CA SER A 27 29.68 -10.90 2.75
C SER A 27 28.96 -12.24 2.87
N PRO A 28 29.68 -13.38 2.94
CA PRO A 28 29.06 -14.67 3.16
C PRO A 28 28.92 -14.88 4.67
N ASN A 29 27.69 -14.84 5.16
CA ASN A 29 27.37 -15.62 6.35
C ASN A 29 26.03 -16.28 6.12
N GLY A 30 26.10 -17.59 5.88
CA GLY A 30 24.96 -18.47 5.85
C GLY A 30 24.29 -18.46 7.22
N GLY A 31 23.09 -17.89 7.25
CA GLY A 31 22.09 -18.14 8.27
C GLY A 31 20.79 -18.40 7.53
N SER A 32 20.37 -19.66 7.44
CA SER A 32 19.00 -20.00 7.11
C SER A 32 18.11 -19.52 8.26
N SER A 33 17.81 -18.23 8.29
CA SER A 33 16.67 -17.72 9.06
C SER A 33 15.46 -17.89 8.16
N SER A 34 14.68 -18.94 8.46
CA SER A 34 13.24 -18.95 8.19
C SER A 34 12.71 -17.52 8.27
N GLY A 35 12.14 -17.02 7.17
CA GLY A 35 11.56 -15.69 7.10
C GLY A 35 10.39 -15.60 8.07
N SER A 36 10.68 -15.35 9.35
CA SER A 36 9.73 -14.81 10.29
C SER A 36 9.48 -13.39 9.81
N ALA A 37 8.36 -13.19 9.12
CA ALA A 37 7.80 -11.87 8.98
C ALA A 37 7.86 -11.21 10.37
N PRO A 38 8.28 -9.94 10.48
CA PRO A 38 8.28 -9.25 11.77
C PRO A 38 6.90 -9.44 12.37
N ASN A 39 6.81 -10.15 13.51
CA ASN A 39 5.54 -10.59 14.12
C ASN A 39 4.47 -9.52 13.90
N SER A 40 3.57 -9.76 12.94
CA SER A 40 2.52 -8.80 12.61
C SER A 40 1.71 -8.62 13.88
N ARG A 41 1.77 -7.42 14.45
CA ARG A 41 1.12 -7.17 15.74
C ARG A 41 -0.35 -6.97 15.44
N CYS A 42 -1.20 -7.84 15.99
CA CYS A 42 -2.63 -7.60 15.99
C CYS A 42 -2.91 -6.39 16.88
N GLU A 43 -3.60 -5.40 16.34
CA GLU A 43 -4.06 -4.23 17.06
C GLU A 43 -5.54 -3.95 16.77
N GLU A 44 -6.23 -3.31 17.71
CA GLU A 44 -7.64 -2.97 17.55
C GLU A 44 -7.83 -1.92 16.45
N ILE A 45 -8.91 -2.03 15.67
CA ILE A 45 -9.20 -1.08 14.60
C ILE A 45 -9.58 0.29 15.17
N THR A 46 -8.69 1.24 14.95
CA THR A 46 -8.86 2.65 15.31
C THR A 46 -9.38 3.51 14.16
N ILE A 47 -9.21 3.06 12.91
CA ILE A 47 -9.69 3.77 11.71
C ILE A 47 -11.23 3.91 11.76
N PRO A 48 -11.79 5.13 11.88
CA PRO A 48 -13.23 5.32 12.09
C PRO A 48 -14.12 4.67 11.03
N MET A 49 -13.72 4.75 9.75
CA MET A 49 -14.46 4.17 8.64
C MET A 49 -14.45 2.64 8.66
N CYS A 50 -13.47 1.99 9.27
CA CYS A 50 -13.32 0.54 9.26
C CYS A 50 -13.87 -0.17 10.50
N ARG A 51 -14.58 0.54 11.37
CA ARG A 51 -15.28 -0.08 12.50
C ARG A 51 -16.60 -0.72 12.08
N GLY A 52 -16.95 -1.82 12.77
CA GLY A 52 -18.24 -2.49 12.60
C GLY A 52 -18.43 -3.15 11.22
N ILE A 53 -17.35 -3.69 10.64
CA ILE A 53 -17.35 -4.33 9.33
C ILE A 53 -17.31 -5.87 9.39
N GLY A 54 -17.34 -6.45 10.59
CA GLY A 54 -17.32 -7.91 10.81
C GLY A 54 -16.09 -8.43 11.55
N TYR A 55 -15.08 -7.58 11.78
CA TYR A 55 -13.90 -7.88 12.60
C TYR A 55 -13.42 -6.59 13.28
N ASN A 56 -12.63 -6.76 14.35
CA ASN A 56 -12.17 -5.65 15.19
C ASN A 56 -10.64 -5.56 15.33
N MET A 57 -9.90 -6.56 14.83
CA MET A 57 -8.44 -6.63 14.93
C MET A 57 -7.82 -6.56 13.54
N THR A 58 -6.81 -5.71 13.38
CA THR A 58 -6.02 -5.57 12.16
C THR A 58 -4.56 -5.89 12.41
N SER A 59 -3.88 -6.43 11.41
CA SER A 59 -2.42 -6.56 11.40
C SER A 59 -1.78 -5.35 10.75
N MET A 60 -0.69 -4.85 11.33
CA MET A 60 0.20 -3.88 10.69
C MET A 60 1.63 -4.45 10.59
N PRO A 61 2.43 -4.04 9.58
CA PRO A 61 2.09 -3.17 8.45
C PRO A 61 1.07 -3.82 7.49
N ASN A 62 0.35 -3.01 6.71
CA ASN A 62 -0.54 -3.54 5.65
C ASN A 62 0.19 -3.68 4.29
N GLU A 63 -0.47 -4.33 3.32
CA GLU A 63 0.07 -4.58 1.97
C GLU A 63 0.29 -3.31 1.13
N LEU A 64 -0.15 -2.15 1.62
CA LEU A 64 0.07 -0.84 1.02
C LEU A 64 1.27 -0.12 1.65
N ASN A 65 2.08 -0.82 2.45
CA ASN A 65 3.26 -0.29 3.13
C ASN A 65 2.96 0.81 4.16
N HIS A 66 1.73 0.89 4.67
CA HIS A 66 1.46 1.71 5.85
C HIS A 66 1.95 0.98 7.09
N ASP A 67 2.74 1.67 7.92
CA ASP A 67 3.24 1.10 9.18
C ASP A 67 2.26 1.29 10.33
N THR A 68 1.34 2.27 10.21
CA THR A 68 0.38 2.62 11.27
C THR A 68 -1.03 2.82 10.73
N GLN A 69 -2.03 2.58 11.58
CA GLN A 69 -3.42 2.85 11.23
C GLN A 69 -3.72 4.33 10.99
N GLU A 70 -2.95 5.24 11.58
CA GLU A 70 -3.07 6.69 11.32
C GLU A 70 -2.79 6.98 9.84
N GLU A 71 -1.69 6.43 9.32
CA GLU A 71 -1.27 6.59 7.93
C GLU A 71 -2.29 5.98 6.96
N ALA A 72 -2.66 4.72 7.19
CA ALA A 72 -3.69 4.02 6.40
C ALA A 72 -5.06 4.74 6.49
N GLY A 73 -5.37 5.30 7.66
CA GLY A 73 -6.59 6.05 7.95
C GLY A 73 -6.69 7.34 7.14
N LEU A 74 -5.58 8.08 7.01
CA LEU A 74 -5.50 9.31 6.20
C LEU A 74 -5.75 9.03 4.71
N GLU A 75 -5.20 7.93 4.18
CA GLU A 75 -5.39 7.58 2.77
C GLU A 75 -6.80 7.05 2.51
N VAL A 76 -7.27 6.07 3.30
CA VAL A 76 -8.59 5.45 3.07
C VAL A 76 -9.75 6.43 3.24
N HIS A 77 -9.57 7.49 4.04
CA HIS A 77 -10.57 8.54 4.23
C HIS A 77 -10.89 9.32 2.93
N GLN A 78 -10.02 9.29 1.92
CA GLN A 78 -10.31 9.87 0.60
C GLN A 78 -11.51 9.22 -0.09
N PHE A 79 -11.83 7.97 0.26
CA PHE A 79 -12.96 7.23 -0.27
C PHE A 79 -14.26 7.44 0.52
N TRP A 80 -14.24 8.21 1.62
CA TRP A 80 -15.43 8.44 2.46
C TRP A 80 -16.67 8.88 1.66
N PRO A 81 -16.58 9.84 0.72
CA PRO A 81 -17.77 10.24 -0.07
C PRO A 81 -18.40 9.07 -0.82
N LEU A 82 -17.61 8.14 -1.35
CA LEU A 82 -18.10 6.97 -2.09
C LEU A 82 -18.79 5.95 -1.17
N VAL A 83 -18.29 5.81 0.06
CA VAL A 83 -18.90 4.98 1.11
C VAL A 83 -20.23 5.58 1.57
N GLU A 84 -20.28 6.89 1.78
CA GLU A 84 -21.47 7.61 2.27
C GLU A 84 -22.62 7.59 1.25
N ILE A 85 -22.32 7.78 -0.05
CA ILE A 85 -23.34 7.68 -1.12
C ILE A 85 -23.75 6.23 -1.40
N ARG A 86 -23.12 5.24 -0.75
CA ARG A 86 -23.41 3.81 -0.89
C ARG A 86 -23.35 3.34 -2.35
N CYS A 87 -22.32 3.76 -3.08
CA CYS A 87 -22.13 3.38 -4.49
C CYS A 87 -22.11 1.86 -4.71
N SER A 88 -21.62 1.10 -3.72
CA SER A 88 -21.72 -0.36 -3.64
C SER A 88 -21.91 -0.80 -2.19
N PRO A 89 -22.68 -1.87 -1.91
CA PRO A 89 -22.82 -2.41 -0.56
C PRO A 89 -21.49 -2.93 0.00
N ASP A 90 -20.57 -3.38 -0.86
CA ASP A 90 -19.33 -4.06 -0.48
C ASP A 90 -18.13 -3.12 -0.38
N LEU A 91 -18.25 -1.88 -0.86
CA LEU A 91 -17.12 -0.94 -0.96
C LEU A 91 -16.41 -0.71 0.37
N LYS A 92 -17.18 -0.53 1.46
CA LYS A 92 -16.62 -0.32 2.81
C LYS A 92 -15.77 -1.53 3.23
N PHE A 93 -16.30 -2.74 3.05
CA PHE A 93 -15.61 -3.97 3.39
C PHE A 93 -14.36 -4.17 2.53
N PHE A 94 -14.48 -3.97 1.22
CA PHE A 94 -13.37 -4.06 0.27
C PHE A 94 -12.21 -3.14 0.66
N LEU A 95 -12.48 -1.85 0.89
CA LEU A 95 -11.46 -0.89 1.31
C LEU A 95 -10.79 -1.34 2.60
N CYS A 96 -11.58 -1.68 3.63
CA CYS A 96 -11.00 -2.06 4.91
C CYS A 96 -10.22 -3.38 4.87
N SER A 97 -10.56 -4.33 3.99
CA SER A 97 -9.76 -5.54 3.80
C SER A 97 -8.35 -5.28 3.25
N MET A 98 -8.13 -4.12 2.61
CA MET A 98 -6.82 -3.68 2.11
C MET A 98 -6.09 -2.77 3.09
N TYR A 99 -6.80 -1.78 3.66
CA TYR A 99 -6.19 -0.75 4.52
C TYR A 99 -6.07 -1.18 5.99
N ALA A 100 -6.95 -2.04 6.48
CA ALA A 100 -6.95 -2.59 7.83
C ALA A 100 -7.24 -4.10 7.77
N PRO A 101 -6.34 -4.91 7.18
CA PRO A 101 -6.59 -6.32 6.92
C PRO A 101 -6.85 -7.12 8.20
N ILE A 102 -7.65 -8.18 8.11
CA ILE A 102 -7.99 -9.04 9.25
C ILE A 102 -6.70 -9.60 9.86
N CYS A 103 -6.52 -9.44 11.17
CA CYS A 103 -5.44 -10.12 11.86
C CYS A 103 -5.75 -11.61 12.07
N ILE A 104 -4.82 -12.48 11.70
CA ILE A 104 -4.88 -13.92 11.97
C ILE A 104 -3.73 -14.22 12.95
N GLU A 105 -4.07 -14.66 14.15
CA GLU A 105 -3.08 -15.11 15.13
C GLU A 105 -2.51 -16.47 14.66
N ASP A 106 -1.19 -16.56 14.48
CA ASP A 106 -0.47 -17.79 14.13
C ASP A 106 -0.44 -18.83 15.28
#